data_AF-A0A529FCR1-F1
#
_entry.id   AF-A0A529FCR1-F1
#
_cell.length_a   1.000
_cell.length_b   1.000
_cell.length_c   1.000
_cell.angle_alpha   90.00
_cell.angle_beta   90.00
_cell.angle_gamma   90.00
#
_symmetry.space_group_name_H-M   'P 1'
#
loop_
_entity.id
_entity.type
_entity.pdbx_description
1 polymer ?
#
loop_
_entity_poly.entity_id
_entity_poly.type
_entity_poly.pdbx_seq_one_letter_code
_entity_poly.pdbx_strand_id
1 'polypeptide(L)'
;VAALRARLRQLNPGAVLLDADDSETGAAALFDCGLYNPETKSADVQRWLGEEAGHHHHDHDGHHHHHGDDHHHDHQHRHDSRVRSHSLVHDGPVPFSAIEMFLDLLRSTYGEKLLRMKGVIELLEDPSRPLVIHGVQK
;
A
#
# COMPACT_ATOMS: atom_id res chain seq x y z
N VAL A 1 -12.11 3.37 17.89
CA VAL A 1 -11.32 4.05 16.82
C VAL A 1 -10.01 3.33 16.50
N ALA A 2 -9.18 2.96 17.49
CA ALA A 2 -7.89 2.30 17.26
C ALA A 2 -7.96 1.04 16.37
N ALA A 3 -8.89 0.12 16.64
CA ALA A 3 -9.08 -1.09 15.83
C ALA A 3 -9.47 -0.80 14.36
N LEU A 4 -10.24 0.27 14.11
CA LEU A 4 -10.61 0.68 12.75
C LEU A 4 -9.41 1.24 12.00
N ARG A 5 -8.62 2.12 12.64
CA ARG A 5 -7.40 2.68 12.04
C ARG A 5 -6.39 1.59 11.70
N ALA A 6 -6.20 0.61 12.60
CA ALA A 6 -5.33 -0.54 12.35
C ALA A 6 -5.78 -1.34 11.11
N ARG A 7 -7.09 -1.61 10.98
CA ARG A 7 -7.65 -2.30 9.81
C ARG A 7 -7.48 -1.50 8.51
N LEU A 8 -7.71 -0.19 8.53
CA LEU A 8 -7.54 0.66 7.34
C LEU A 8 -6.09 0.64 6.84
N ARG A 9 -5.10 0.67 7.75
CA ARG A 9 -3.69 0.52 7.38
C ARG A 9 -3.35 -0.85 6.80
N GLN A 10 -3.95 -1.93 7.32
CA GLN A 10 -3.78 -3.26 6.71
C GLN A 10 -4.38 -3.34 5.30
N LEU A 11 -5.47 -2.63 5.03
CA LEU A 11 -6.11 -2.60 3.72
C LEU A 11 -5.30 -1.80 2.71
N ASN A 12 -4.86 -0.59 3.08
CA ASN A 12 -4.04 0.27 2.24
C ASN A 12 -3.06 1.07 3.10
N PRO A 13 -1.81 0.60 3.24
CA PRO A 13 -0.78 1.31 3.98
C PRO A 13 -0.53 2.71 3.40
N GLY A 14 -0.48 2.84 2.07
CA GLY A 14 -0.17 4.09 1.38
C GLY A 14 -1.30 5.14 1.38
N ALA A 15 -2.43 4.89 2.05
CA ALA A 15 -3.51 5.87 2.15
C ALA A 15 -3.35 6.77 3.39
N VAL A 16 -3.38 8.07 3.16
CA VAL A 16 -3.51 9.06 4.24
C VAL A 16 -4.88 8.89 4.89
N LEU A 17 -4.90 8.75 6.22
CA LEU A 17 -6.13 8.68 7.01
C LEU A 17 -6.43 10.06 7.58
N LEU A 18 -7.53 10.67 7.11
CA LEU A 18 -8.03 11.96 7.60
C LEU A 18 -9.12 11.72 8.64
N ASP A 19 -9.05 12.40 9.78
CA ASP A 19 -10.08 12.36 10.81
C ASP A 19 -11.05 13.52 10.61
N ALA A 20 -12.35 13.23 10.49
CA ALA A 20 -13.36 14.23 10.21
C ALA A 20 -13.62 15.17 11.40
N ASP A 21 -13.29 14.73 12.62
CA ASP A 21 -13.45 15.54 13.84
C ASP A 21 -12.25 16.49 14.09
N ASP A 22 -11.19 16.37 13.30
CA ASP A 22 -10.03 17.26 13.37
C ASP A 22 -10.31 18.58 12.63
N SER A 23 -10.19 19.70 13.33
CA SER A 23 -10.37 21.04 12.78
C SER A 23 -9.37 21.40 11.68
N GLU A 24 -8.23 20.68 11.60
CA GLU A 24 -7.26 20.82 10.52
C GLU A 24 -7.63 20.02 9.25
N THR A 25 -8.56 19.05 9.36
CA THR A 25 -9.13 18.34 8.19
C THR A 25 -10.13 19.25 7.47
N GLY A 26 -9.62 20.30 6.84
CA GLY A 26 -10.39 21.17 5.96
C GLY A 26 -10.68 20.51 4.62
N ALA A 27 -11.66 21.03 3.88
CA ALA A 27 -12.02 20.55 2.54
C ALA A 27 -10.82 20.48 1.57
N ALA A 28 -9.80 21.32 1.77
CA ALA A 28 -8.56 21.31 1.01
C ALA A 28 -7.79 19.97 1.11
N ALA A 29 -7.81 19.31 2.26
CA ALA A 29 -7.14 18.03 2.48
C ALA A 29 -7.73 16.89 1.61
N LEU A 30 -9.00 17.03 1.18
CA LEU A 30 -9.65 16.09 0.26
C LEU A 30 -9.17 16.25 -1.19
N PHE A 31 -8.69 17.44 -1.57
CA PHE A 31 -8.27 17.74 -2.94
C PHE A 31 -6.75 17.62 -3.14
N ASP A 32 -5.96 17.64 -2.06
CA ASP A 32 -4.50 17.45 -2.11
C ASP A 32 -4.09 15.96 -2.06
N CYS A 33 -4.49 15.18 -3.08
CA CYS A 33 -4.29 13.72 -3.13
C CYS A 33 -2.93 13.25 -3.73
N GLY A 34 -1.89 14.08 -3.66
CA GLY A 34 -0.53 13.57 -3.44
C GLY A 34 0.31 13.11 -4.63
N LEU A 35 0.01 13.45 -5.90
CA LEU A 35 1.04 13.35 -6.97
C LEU A 35 1.61 14.70 -7.34
N TYR A 36 0.79 15.75 -7.43
CA TYR A 36 1.21 17.04 -7.95
C TYR A 36 0.75 18.12 -7.01
N ASN A 37 1.69 18.87 -6.45
CA ASN A 37 1.38 20.06 -5.68
C ASN A 37 1.20 21.24 -6.67
N PRO A 38 0.00 21.84 -6.77
CA PRO A 38 -0.27 22.91 -7.72
C PRO A 38 0.47 24.22 -7.40
N GLU A 39 0.86 24.44 -6.13
CA GLU A 39 1.58 25.64 -5.68
C GLU A 39 3.06 25.56 -6.04
N THR A 40 3.68 24.39 -5.82
CA THR A 40 5.11 24.18 -6.09
C THR A 40 5.39 23.59 -7.48
N LYS A 41 4.34 23.15 -8.19
CA LYS A 41 4.40 22.44 -9.48
C LYS A 41 5.33 21.22 -9.48
N SER A 42 5.55 20.63 -8.31
CA SER A 42 6.45 19.50 -8.12
C SER A 42 5.65 18.22 -7.95
N ALA A 43 6.24 17.11 -8.41
CA ALA A 43 5.69 15.79 -8.15
C ALA A 43 6.26 15.22 -6.85
N ASP A 44 5.38 14.78 -5.94
CA ASP A 44 5.78 14.09 -4.71
C ASP A 44 5.66 12.57 -4.93
N VAL A 45 6.73 11.97 -5.45
CA VAL A 45 6.76 10.56 -5.84
C VAL A 45 6.68 9.64 -4.62
N GLN A 46 7.27 10.02 -3.49
CA GLN A 46 7.26 9.22 -2.26
C GLN A 46 5.87 9.19 -1.63
N ARG A 47 5.21 10.35 -1.52
CA ARG A 47 3.81 10.43 -1.07
C ARG A 47 2.87 9.71 -2.05
N TRP A 48 3.15 9.78 -3.34
CA TRP A 48 2.39 9.05 -4.35
C TRP A 48 2.56 7.53 -4.25
N LEU A 49 3.76 7.03 -4.00
CA LEU A 49 4.02 5.60 -3.77
C LEU A 49 3.45 5.13 -2.42
N GLY A 50 3.39 6.00 -1.42
CA GLY A 50 2.86 5.70 -0.09
C GLY A 50 3.89 5.06 0.84
N GLU A 51 5.18 5.35 0.65
CA GLU A 51 6.31 4.72 1.38
C GLU A 51 6.35 5.01 2.89
N GLU A 52 5.75 6.12 3.34
CA GLU A 52 5.69 6.50 4.77
C GLU A 52 4.98 5.48 5.69
N ALA A 53 4.29 4.48 5.14
CA ALA A 53 3.51 3.51 5.91
C ALA A 53 4.11 2.09 5.98
N GLY A 54 5.28 1.85 5.38
CA GLY A 54 5.82 0.51 5.12
C GLY A 54 6.72 -0.10 6.21
N HIS A 55 7.23 0.67 7.17
CA HIS A 55 8.15 0.13 8.20
C HIS A 55 7.42 -0.46 9.40
N HIS A 56 6.57 -1.47 9.19
CA HIS A 56 6.18 -2.37 10.26
C HIS A 56 7.17 -3.54 10.30
N HIS A 57 8.23 -3.39 11.08
CA HIS A 57 9.08 -4.51 11.49
C HIS A 57 8.18 -5.62 12.08
N HIS A 58 8.25 -6.81 11.49
CA HIS A 58 7.79 -8.03 12.15
C HIS A 58 8.80 -8.36 13.26
N ASP A 59 8.61 -7.79 14.45
CA ASP A 59 9.30 -8.28 15.64
C ASP A 59 8.77 -9.67 15.96
N HIS A 60 9.61 -10.68 15.70
CA HIS A 60 9.44 -12.03 16.21
C HIS A 60 9.75 -12.02 17.71
N ASP A 61 8.78 -11.63 18.53
CA ASP A 61 8.89 -11.79 19.97
C ASP A 61 8.65 -13.25 20.38
N GLY A 62 9.67 -13.78 21.06
CA GLY A 62 9.79 -15.16 21.49
C GLY A 62 8.80 -15.58 22.57
N HIS A 63 8.56 -16.89 22.56
CA HIS A 63 7.70 -17.67 23.45
C HIS A 63 7.87 -17.38 24.95
N HIS A 64 6.75 -17.14 25.64
CA HIS A 64 6.60 -17.49 27.06
C HIS A 64 5.20 -18.06 27.34
N HIS A 65 5.18 -19.27 27.88
CA HIS A 65 4.00 -20.01 28.34
C HIS A 65 3.50 -19.48 29.69
N HIS A 66 2.18 -19.29 29.85
CA HIS A 66 1.50 -19.43 31.14
C HIS A 66 0.02 -19.83 30.95
N HIS A 67 -0.43 -20.81 31.75
CA HIS A 67 -1.78 -21.37 31.79
C HIS A 67 -2.77 -20.51 32.60
N GLY A 68 -4.05 -20.55 32.21
CA GLY A 68 -5.19 -20.10 33.03
C GLY A 68 -6.48 -20.00 32.22
N ASP A 69 -7.41 -20.93 32.46
CA ASP A 69 -8.75 -21.01 31.85
C ASP A 69 -9.61 -19.77 32.10
N ASP A 70 -10.33 -19.30 31.08
CA ASP A 70 -11.73 -18.86 31.23
C ASP A 70 -12.43 -18.66 29.86
N HIS A 71 -13.65 -19.17 29.77
CA HIS A 71 -14.49 -19.19 28.58
C HIS A 71 -14.97 -17.79 28.19
N HIS A 72 -14.57 -17.30 27.01
CA HIS A 72 -15.34 -16.29 26.30
C HIS A 72 -15.41 -16.58 24.80
N HIS A 73 -16.61 -16.38 24.28
CA HIS A 73 -17.10 -16.81 22.99
C HIS A 73 -16.20 -16.42 21.82
N ASP A 74 -16.01 -17.41 20.97
CA ASP A 74 -15.49 -17.34 19.62
C ASP A 74 -16.39 -16.43 18.76
N HIS A 75 -16.23 -15.12 18.91
CA HIS A 75 -16.61 -14.18 17.88
C HIS A 75 -15.50 -14.21 16.84
N GLN A 76 -15.54 -15.26 16.00
CA GLN A 76 -15.01 -15.21 14.65
C GLN A 76 -15.66 -14.02 13.95
N HIS A 77 -15.07 -12.85 14.14
CA HIS A 77 -15.10 -11.80 13.17
C HIS A 77 -14.66 -12.46 11.87
N ARG A 78 -15.62 -12.83 11.02
CA ARG A 78 -15.41 -13.19 9.63
C ARG A 78 -14.86 -11.93 8.96
N HIS A 79 -13.58 -11.69 9.21
CA HIS A 79 -12.88 -10.49 8.83
C HIS A 79 -12.79 -10.49 7.31
N ASP A 80 -13.23 -9.37 6.77
CA ASP A 80 -13.17 -8.93 5.39
C ASP A 80 -11.73 -9.02 4.83
N SER A 81 -11.33 -10.23 4.46
CA SER A 81 -10.01 -10.54 3.90
C SER A 81 -10.00 -10.52 2.36
N ARG A 82 -10.95 -9.80 1.75
CA ARG A 82 -11.16 -9.82 0.29
C ARG A 82 -10.17 -8.93 -0.45
N VAL A 83 -9.58 -7.94 0.23
CA VAL A 83 -8.64 -6.98 -0.36
C VAL A 83 -7.37 -6.95 0.48
N ARG A 84 -6.22 -7.02 -0.19
CA ARG A 84 -4.89 -6.97 0.42
C ARG A 84 -3.99 -6.04 -0.39
N SER A 85 -3.09 -5.35 0.29
CA SER A 85 -2.02 -4.58 -0.32
C SER A 85 -0.71 -5.33 -0.19
N HIS A 86 0.08 -5.33 -1.26
CA HIS A 86 1.41 -5.93 -1.31
C HIS A 86 2.41 -4.87 -1.80
N SER A 87 3.55 -4.75 -1.12
CA SER A 87 4.69 -3.95 -1.56
C SER A 87 5.79 -4.89 -2.02
N LEU A 88 6.38 -4.62 -3.18
CA LEU A 88 7.48 -5.37 -3.76
C LEU A 88 8.66 -4.43 -3.92
N VAL A 89 9.79 -4.80 -3.34
CA VAL A 89 11.05 -4.09 -3.47
C VAL A 89 12.05 -5.02 -4.14
N HIS A 90 12.73 -4.53 -5.16
CA HIS A 90 13.76 -5.27 -5.88
C HIS A 90 15.04 -4.45 -5.86
N ASP A 91 16.15 -5.09 -5.47
CA ASP A 91 17.44 -4.45 -5.40
C ASP A 91 18.07 -4.40 -6.80
N GLY A 92 18.11 -3.20 -7.38
CA GLY A 92 18.77 -2.92 -8.65
C GLY A 92 17.88 -2.99 -9.89
N PRO A 93 18.46 -2.70 -11.06
CA PRO A 93 17.72 -2.50 -12.30
C PRO A 93 17.11 -3.80 -12.84
N VAL A 94 15.92 -3.68 -13.43
CA VAL A 94 15.15 -4.79 -14.00
C VAL A 94 15.08 -4.63 -15.52
N PRO A 95 15.32 -5.71 -16.31
CA PRO A 95 15.13 -5.68 -17.75
C PRO A 95 13.65 -5.41 -18.10
N PHE A 96 13.40 -4.60 -19.13
CA PHE A 96 12.03 -4.24 -19.52
C PHE A 96 11.16 -5.47 -19.83
N SER A 97 11.74 -6.48 -20.49
CA SER A 97 11.05 -7.73 -20.82
C SER A 97 10.57 -8.51 -19.59
N ALA A 98 11.32 -8.46 -18.48
CA ALA A 98 10.92 -9.11 -17.24
C ALA A 98 9.70 -8.41 -16.61
N ILE A 99 9.65 -7.09 -16.71
CA ILE A 99 8.51 -6.29 -16.25
C ILE A 99 7.26 -6.59 -17.09
N GLU A 100 7.39 -6.66 -18.42
CA GLU A 100 6.26 -7.04 -19.30
C GLU A 100 5.69 -8.41 -18.95
N MET A 101 6.55 -9.43 -18.82
CA MET A 101 6.13 -10.77 -18.41
C MET A 101 5.43 -10.78 -17.04
N PHE A 102 5.93 -10.01 -16.08
CA PHE A 102 5.32 -9.87 -14.76
C PHE A 102 3.92 -9.25 -14.84
N LEU A 103 3.76 -8.18 -15.62
CA LEU A 103 2.47 -7.52 -15.81
C LEU A 103 1.46 -8.44 -16.50
N ASP A 104 1.89 -9.20 -17.50
CA ASP A 104 1.04 -10.16 -18.20
C ASP A 104 0.59 -11.31 -17.28
N LEU A 105 1.49 -11.82 -16.43
CA LEU A 105 1.15 -12.81 -15.42
C LEU A 105 0.16 -12.27 -14.39
N LEU A 106 0.37 -11.05 -13.89
CA LEU A 106 -0.53 -10.40 -12.95
C LEU A 106 -1.92 -10.22 -13.55
N ARG A 107 -2.01 -9.76 -14.80
CA ARG A 107 -3.28 -9.53 -15.49
C ARG A 107 -4.03 -10.82 -15.79
N SER A 108 -3.33 -11.87 -16.21
CA SER A 108 -3.94 -13.17 -16.48
C SER A 108 -4.42 -13.88 -15.22
N THR A 109 -3.70 -13.76 -14.11
CA THR A 109 -4.00 -14.47 -12.85
C THR A 109 -4.98 -13.69 -11.97
N TYR A 110 -4.84 -12.36 -11.93
CA TYR A 110 -5.52 -11.49 -10.97
C TYR A 110 -6.23 -10.29 -11.61
N GLY A 111 -6.37 -10.21 -12.94
CA GLY A 111 -6.88 -9.03 -13.64
C GLY A 111 -8.20 -8.48 -13.10
N GLU A 112 -9.19 -9.32 -12.84
CA GLU A 112 -10.49 -8.90 -12.28
C GLU A 112 -10.45 -8.56 -10.78
N LYS A 113 -9.36 -8.90 -10.08
CA LYS A 113 -9.18 -8.72 -8.64
C LYS A 113 -8.18 -7.61 -8.31
N LEU A 114 -7.48 -7.07 -9.31
CA LEU A 114 -6.46 -6.06 -9.15
C LEU A 114 -7.10 -4.66 -9.15
N LEU A 115 -7.31 -4.09 -7.97
CA LEU A 115 -7.96 -2.78 -7.83
C LEU A 115 -7.06 -1.62 -8.27
N ARG A 116 -5.80 -1.63 -7.83
CA ARG A 116 -4.81 -0.59 -8.09
C ARG A 116 -3.40 -1.13 -8.00
N MET A 117 -2.51 -0.60 -8.83
CA MET A 117 -1.08 -0.86 -8.78
C MET A 117 -0.31 0.43 -9.06
N LYS A 118 0.78 0.63 -8.33
CA LYS A 118 1.75 1.70 -8.59
C LYS A 118 3.15 1.13 -8.48
N GLY A 119 4.09 1.72 -9.21
CA GLY A 119 5.50 1.39 -9.06
C GLY A 119 6.39 2.37 -9.80
N VAL A 120 7.62 2.49 -9.31
CA VAL A 120 8.75 3.10 -10.01
C VAL A 120 9.83 2.03 -10.09
N ILE A 121 10.32 1.75 -11.29
CA ILE A 121 11.24 0.65 -11.55
C ILE A 121 12.42 1.19 -12.34
N GLU A 122 13.63 0.96 -11.82
CA GLU A 122 14.85 1.23 -12.56
C GLU A 122 15.02 0.22 -13.69
N LEU A 123 15.28 0.70 -14.92
CA LEU A 123 15.45 -0.15 -16.10
C LEU A 123 16.93 -0.46 -16.33
N LEU A 124 17.23 -1.71 -16.67
CA LEU A 124 18.59 -2.11 -17.03
C LEU A 124 19.07 -1.44 -18.32
N GLU A 125 18.16 -1.22 -19.26
CA GLU A 125 18.43 -0.66 -20.57
C GLU A 125 18.65 0.86 -20.54
N ASP A 126 17.99 1.56 -19.62
CA ASP A 126 18.13 3.02 -19.44
C ASP A 126 17.99 3.41 -17.95
N PRO A 127 19.09 3.31 -17.18
CA PRO A 127 19.07 3.66 -15.74
C PRO A 127 18.74 5.14 -15.48
N SER A 128 18.92 6.03 -16.48
CA SER A 128 18.64 7.45 -16.33
C SER A 128 17.14 7.79 -16.40
N ARG A 129 16.32 6.85 -16.87
CA ARG A 129 14.89 7.05 -17.11
C ARG A 129 14.10 5.86 -16.54
N PRO A 130 13.74 5.89 -15.24
CA PRO A 130 12.98 4.82 -14.63
C PRO A 130 11.57 4.71 -15.23
N LEU A 131 11.05 3.49 -15.25
CA LEU A 131 9.68 3.22 -15.66
C LEU A 131 8.71 3.52 -14.51
N VAL A 132 7.68 4.32 -14.80
CA VAL A 132 6.60 4.60 -13.86
C VAL A 132 5.35 3.83 -14.30
N ILE A 133 4.79 3.05 -13.38
CA ILE A 133 3.58 2.23 -13.63
C ILE A 133 2.44 2.74 -12.75
N HIS A 134 1.27 2.93 -13.35
CA HIS A 134 0.02 3.18 -12.64
C HIS A 134 -1.11 2.41 -13.32
N GLY A 135 -1.63 1.39 -12.62
CA GLY A 135 -2.76 0.60 -13.05
C GLY A 135 -3.96 0.85 -12.15
N VAL A 136 -5.14 1.05 -12.75
CA VAL A 136 -6.44 1.12 -12.06
C VAL A 136 -7.39 0.22 -12.84
N GLN A 137 -8.15 -0.61 -12.14
CA GLN A 137 -9.20 -1.41 -12.77
C GLN A 137 -10.27 -0.50 -13.40
N LYS A 138 -10.79 -0.89 -14.56
CA LYS A 138 -12.01 -0.29 -15.13
C LYS A 138 -13.25 -0.91 -14.55
#